data_AF-A0A530HF14-F1
#
_entry.id   AF-A0A530HF14-F1
#
_cell.length_a   1.000
_cell.length_b   1.000
_cell.length_c   1.000
_cell.angle_alpha   90.00
_cell.angle_beta   90.00
_cell.angle_gamma   90.00
#
_symmetry.space_group_name_H-M   'P 1'
#
loop_
_entity.id
_entity.type
_entity.pdbx_description
1 polymer ?
#
loop_
_entity_poly.entity_id
_entity_poly.type
_entity_poly.pdbx_seq_one_letter_code
_entity_poly.pdbx_strand_id
1 'polypeptide(L)'
;MIAGNLILDHGEQLALHSQGTRLSEALPGTGDAVYHRACEAGLEGVVPKRLDSGYRCGNTMNWRKVKCYIEKEMDIVGVRRESGKPAIALMADNGRYMGGKGEEKLRHASRKDFWERS
;
A
#
# COMPACT_ATOMS: atom_id res chain seq x y z
N MET A 1 33.90 -14.86 30.90
CA MET A 1 33.77 -14.61 32.35
C MET A 1 33.96 -13.13 32.63
N ILE A 2 32.86 -12.42 32.81
CA ILE A 2 32.57 -11.55 33.97
C ILE A 2 31.04 -11.45 34.01
N ALA A 3 30.50 -11.59 35.21
CA ALA A 3 29.10 -11.83 35.51
C ALA A 3 28.33 -10.54 35.89
N GLY A 4 27.00 -10.63 35.84
CA GLY A 4 26.03 -9.80 36.58
C GLY A 4 25.67 -8.46 35.92
N ASN A 5 24.42 -8.04 35.80
CA ASN A 5 23.31 -8.23 36.74
C ASN A 5 21.95 -8.42 36.03
N LEU A 6 21.15 -9.31 36.61
CA LEU A 6 19.70 -9.37 36.47
C LEU A 6 19.09 -8.27 37.36
N ILE A 7 18.25 -7.39 36.81
CA ILE A 7 17.15 -6.74 37.55
C ILE A 7 15.91 -6.84 36.66
N LEU A 8 14.91 -7.57 37.14
CA LEU A 8 13.52 -7.44 36.71
C LEU A 8 12.92 -6.34 37.57
N ASP A 9 12.39 -5.27 36.96
CA ASP A 9 11.27 -4.53 37.55
C ASP A 9 10.43 -3.88 36.44
N HIS A 10 9.13 -3.80 36.69
CA HIS A 10 8.11 -3.25 35.82
C HIS A 10 8.33 -1.76 35.54
N GLY A 11 8.09 -1.36 34.29
CA GLY A 11 7.83 0.04 33.94
C GLY A 11 9.01 0.77 33.29
N GLU A 12 8.67 1.49 32.21
CA GLU A 12 9.43 2.61 31.67
C GLU A 12 10.69 2.26 30.85
N GLN A 13 10.47 1.76 29.63
CA GLN A 13 11.47 1.91 28.58
C GLN A 13 11.50 3.39 28.17
N LEU A 14 12.47 4.12 28.73
CA LEU A 14 12.78 5.51 28.41
C LEU A 14 13.11 5.65 26.92
N ALA A 15 12.08 5.96 26.12
CA ALA A 15 12.28 6.45 24.77
C ALA A 15 12.96 7.82 24.88
N LEU A 16 14.19 7.92 24.38
CA LEU A 16 14.86 9.18 24.09
C LEU A 16 14.07 9.91 23.00
N HIS A 17 12.92 10.50 23.35
CA HIS A 17 12.19 11.43 22.50
C HIS A 17 12.89 12.78 22.56
N SER A 18 13.89 12.96 21.70
CA SER A 18 14.33 14.31 21.35
C SER A 18 13.14 15.06 20.74
N GLN A 19 12.92 16.29 21.17
CA GLN A 19 11.77 17.15 20.85
C GLN A 19 11.72 17.61 19.37
N GLY A 20 12.19 16.81 18.41
CA GLY A 20 12.25 17.20 17.00
C GLY A 20 12.12 16.07 15.98
N THR A 21 12.45 14.82 16.31
CA THR A 21 12.44 13.73 15.33
C THR A 21 11.91 12.43 15.94
N ARG A 22 10.83 11.89 15.38
CA ARG A 22 10.30 10.56 15.72
C ARG A 22 10.73 9.55 14.65
N LEU A 23 11.47 8.53 15.06
CA LEU A 23 11.80 7.40 14.21
C LEU A 23 10.68 6.35 14.30
N SER A 24 10.36 5.71 13.17
CA SER A 24 9.52 4.51 13.17
C SER A 24 10.36 3.31 13.57
N GLU A 25 9.93 2.62 14.63
CA GLU A 25 10.57 1.39 15.09
C GLU A 25 10.31 0.23 14.14
N ALA A 26 11.23 -0.74 14.14
CA ALA A 26 11.01 -1.99 13.42
C ALA A 26 9.90 -2.79 14.11
N LEU A 27 8.92 -3.25 13.33
CA LEU A 27 7.82 -4.04 13.85
C LEU A 27 8.24 -5.52 13.97
N PRO A 28 8.11 -6.15 15.16
CA PRO A 28 8.40 -7.56 15.33
C PRO A 28 7.31 -8.43 14.67
N GLY A 29 7.65 -9.67 14.34
CA GLY A 29 6.73 -10.65 13.77
C GLY A 29 6.97 -10.94 12.29
N THR A 30 6.08 -11.72 11.69
CA THR A 30 6.15 -12.09 10.27
C THR A 30 5.60 -10.95 9.39
N GLY A 31 6.08 -10.86 8.16
CA GLY A 31 5.68 -9.79 7.24
C GLY A 31 4.18 -9.80 6.92
N ASP A 32 3.56 -10.97 6.86
CA ASP A 32 2.12 -11.15 6.65
C ASP A 32 1.30 -10.61 7.83
N ALA A 33 1.69 -10.94 9.07
CA ALA A 33 1.01 -10.46 10.26
C ALA A 33 1.06 -8.93 10.35
N VAL A 34 2.24 -8.34 10.10
CA VAL A 34 2.42 -6.88 10.08
C VAL A 34 1.59 -6.23 8.97
N TYR A 35 1.53 -6.84 7.79
CA TYR A 35 0.69 -6.38 6.69
C TYR A 35 -0.80 -6.39 7.05
N HIS A 36 -1.31 -7.50 7.59
CA HIS A 36 -2.71 -7.61 7.99
C HIS A 36 -3.08 -6.55 9.04
N ARG A 37 -2.24 -6.36 10.05
CA ARG A 37 -2.44 -5.31 11.07
C ARG A 37 -2.42 -3.91 10.48
N ALA A 38 -1.52 -3.64 9.53
CA ALA A 38 -1.47 -2.34 8.87
C ALA A 38 -2.76 -2.07 8.08
N CYS A 39 -3.32 -3.07 7.40
CA CYS A 39 -4.57 -2.93 6.67
C CYS A 39 -5.78 -2.78 7.60
N GLU A 40 -5.84 -3.56 8.69
CA GLU A 40 -6.87 -3.42 9.74
C GLU A 40 -6.85 -2.03 10.37
N ALA A 41 -5.66 -1.44 10.55
CA ALA A 41 -5.47 -0.09 11.07
C ALA A 41 -5.74 1.03 10.05
N GLY A 42 -6.17 0.70 8.82
CA GLY A 42 -6.47 1.68 7.78
C GLY A 42 -5.25 2.37 7.18
N LEU A 43 -4.05 1.79 7.32
CA LEU A 43 -2.83 2.31 6.70
C LEU A 43 -2.77 1.95 5.21
N GLU A 44 -1.99 2.70 4.41
CA GLU A 44 -1.81 2.40 2.98
C GLU A 44 -1.18 1.01 2.74
N GLY A 45 -0.38 0.53 3.70
CA GLY A 45 0.34 -0.74 3.62
C GLY A 45 1.67 -0.67 4.35
N VAL A 46 2.60 -1.54 3.96
CA VAL A 46 3.91 -1.72 4.62
C VAL A 46 5.07 -1.57 3.64
N VAL A 47 6.24 -1.24 4.17
CA VAL A 47 7.50 -1.21 3.42
C VAL A 47 8.52 -2.14 4.09
N PRO A 48 8.49 -3.45 3.81
CA PRO A 48 9.56 -4.36 4.22
C PRO A 48 10.90 -3.99 3.58
N LYS A 49 11.94 -4.07 4.40
CA LYS A 49 13.35 -3.85 4.02
C LYS A 49 14.16 -5.08 4.44
N ARG A 50 15.04 -5.56 3.56
CA ARG A 50 15.96 -6.66 3.90
C ARG A 50 16.98 -6.21 4.94
N LEU A 51 17.09 -6.96 6.03
CA LEU A 51 17.96 -6.62 7.17
C LEU A 51 19.45 -6.58 6.81
N ASP A 52 19.86 -7.47 5.91
CA ASP A 52 21.23 -7.62 5.41
C ASP A 52 21.55 -6.71 4.21
N SER A 53 20.60 -5.85 3.80
CA SER A 53 20.78 -4.99 2.63
C SER A 53 21.31 -3.61 2.98
N GLY A 54 22.39 -3.20 2.31
CA GLY A 54 22.83 -1.81 2.28
C GLY A 54 21.87 -0.92 1.48
N TYR A 55 21.89 0.38 1.78
CA TYR A 55 21.16 1.36 0.99
C TYR A 55 21.72 1.43 -0.44
N ARG A 56 20.82 1.47 -1.43
CA ARG A 56 21.16 1.60 -2.85
C ARG A 56 20.20 2.58 -3.51
N CYS A 57 20.73 3.54 -4.27
CA CYS A 57 19.91 4.42 -5.09
C CYS A 57 19.33 3.68 -6.31
N GLY A 58 18.12 4.10 -6.74
CA GLY A 58 17.43 3.53 -7.90
C GLY A 58 16.52 2.35 -7.56
N ASN A 59 16.10 1.60 -8.59
CA ASN A 59 15.14 0.52 -8.42
C ASN A 59 15.78 -0.67 -7.71
N THR A 60 15.16 -1.14 -6.63
CA THR A 60 15.69 -2.22 -5.80
C THR A 60 14.59 -3.16 -5.33
N MET A 61 14.95 -4.42 -5.17
CA MET A 61 14.06 -5.45 -4.61
C MET A 61 14.20 -5.58 -3.09
N ASN A 62 15.20 -4.89 -2.51
CA ASN A 62 15.50 -4.95 -1.09
C ASN A 62 14.47 -4.19 -0.26
N TRP A 63 13.79 -3.22 -0.87
CA TRP A 63 12.76 -2.38 -0.25
C TRP A 63 11.50 -2.54 -1.09
N ARG A 64 10.45 -3.14 -0.53
CA ARG A 64 9.22 -3.39 -1.29
C ARG A 64 8.07 -2.65 -0.65
N LYS A 65 7.35 -1.86 -1.43
CA LYS A 65 6.06 -1.32 -1.01
C LYS A 65 4.99 -2.38 -1.27
N VAL A 66 4.31 -2.80 -0.21
CA VAL A 66 3.15 -3.69 -0.28
C VAL A 66 1.97 -2.88 0.20
N LYS A 67 1.05 -2.57 -0.71
CA LYS A 67 -0.15 -1.77 -0.38
C LYS A 67 -1.27 -2.68 0.07
N CYS A 68 -2.07 -2.19 1.01
CA CYS A 68 -3.39 -2.71 1.27
C CYS A 68 -4.28 -2.38 0.07
N TYR A 69 -5.13 -3.33 -0.31
CA TYR A 69 -6.08 -3.16 -1.41
C TYR A 69 -7.50 -3.38 -0.89
N ILE A 70 -8.42 -2.64 -1.48
CA ILE A 70 -9.86 -2.86 -1.33
C ILE A 70 -10.43 -3.17 -2.71
N GLU A 71 -11.37 -4.09 -2.75
CA GLU A 71 -12.19 -4.34 -3.92
C GLU A 71 -13.50 -3.59 -3.76
N LYS A 72 -13.94 -2.92 -4.83
CA LYS A 72 -15.16 -2.14 -4.83
C LYS A 72 -15.80 -2.19 -6.22
N GLU A 73 -17.11 -2.38 -6.25
CA GLU A 73 -17.92 -2.24 -7.45
C GLU A 73 -18.20 -0.76 -7.72
N MET A 74 -18.14 -0.37 -9.00
CA MET A 74 -18.33 1.02 -9.43
C MET A 74 -19.10 1.03 -10.74
N ASP A 75 -19.89 2.08 -10.93
CA ASP A 75 -20.65 2.32 -12.15
C ASP A 75 -19.74 2.82 -13.26
N ILE A 76 -19.88 2.28 -14.46
CA ILE A 76 -19.27 2.84 -15.66
C ILE A 76 -20.24 3.86 -16.24
N VAL A 77 -19.91 5.15 -16.15
CA VAL A 77 -20.77 6.25 -16.61
C VAL A 77 -20.41 6.76 -18.01
N GLY A 78 -19.31 6.28 -18.57
CA GLY A 78 -18.91 6.64 -19.94
C GLY A 78 -17.51 6.18 -20.29
N VAL A 79 -17.07 6.53 -21.51
CA VAL A 79 -15.75 6.22 -22.03
C VAL A 79 -15.14 7.46 -22.65
N ARG A 80 -13.89 7.78 -22.28
CA ARG A 80 -13.09 8.80 -22.94
C ARG A 80 -12.12 8.17 -23.92
N ARG A 81 -12.10 8.71 -25.14
CA ARG A 81 -11.25 8.27 -26.25
C ARG A 81 -10.45 9.45 -26.77
N GLU A 82 -9.18 9.24 -27.02
CA GLU A 82 -8.27 10.20 -27.65
C GLU A 82 -7.46 9.46 -28.70
N SER A 83 -7.25 10.07 -29.87
CA SER A 83 -6.52 9.42 -30.96
C SER A 83 -5.11 9.02 -30.50
N GLY A 84 -4.73 7.75 -30.75
CA GLY A 84 -3.44 7.21 -30.34
C GLY A 84 -3.31 6.83 -28.86
N LYS A 85 -4.35 6.98 -28.03
CA LYS A 85 -4.34 6.58 -26.60
C LYS A 85 -5.36 5.47 -26.32
N PRO A 86 -5.11 4.60 -25.33
CA PRO A 86 -6.09 3.59 -24.93
C PRO A 86 -7.36 4.24 -24.37
N ALA A 87 -8.49 3.56 -24.55
CA ALA A 87 -9.78 4.00 -24.00
C ALA A 87 -9.74 4.02 -22.47
N ILE A 88 -10.36 5.03 -21.87
CA ILE A 88 -10.47 5.20 -20.43
C ILE A 88 -11.94 5.13 -20.04
N ALA A 89 -12.30 4.13 -19.23
CA ALA A 89 -13.63 4.05 -18.62
C ALA A 89 -13.74 5.09 -17.50
N LEU A 90 -14.81 5.88 -17.53
CA LEU A 90 -15.15 6.84 -16.49
C LEU A 90 -16.00 6.14 -15.45
N MET A 91 -15.54 6.16 -14.20
CA MET A 91 -16.19 5.43 -13.10
C MET A 91 -16.89 6.40 -12.16
N ALA A 92 -18.03 5.97 -11.62
CA ALA A 92 -18.75 6.65 -10.56
C ALA A 92 -19.10 5.68 -9.42
N ASP A 93 -19.34 6.25 -8.25
CA ASP A 93 -19.80 5.55 -7.06
C ASP A 93 -20.91 6.39 -6.43
N ASN A 94 -22.14 5.86 -6.38
CA ASN A 94 -23.32 6.58 -5.89
C ASN A 94 -23.50 7.97 -6.53
N GLY A 95 -23.37 8.04 -7.85
CA GLY A 95 -23.48 9.29 -8.63
C GLY A 95 -22.28 10.25 -8.50
N ARG A 96 -21.27 9.92 -7.69
CA ARG A 96 -20.03 10.69 -7.58
C ARG A 96 -18.96 10.16 -8.53
N TYR A 97 -18.38 11.04 -9.34
CA TYR A 97 -17.27 10.68 -10.22
C TYR A 97 -16.01 10.27 -9.42
N MET A 98 -15.43 9.11 -9.75
CA MET A 98 -14.29 8.49 -9.07
C MET A 98 -13.02 8.43 -9.91
N GLY A 99 -13.04 8.99 -11.13
CA GLY A 99 -11.90 9.03 -12.02
C GLY A 99 -12.00 8.04 -13.18
N GLY A 100 -10.95 8.02 -14.00
CA GLY A 100 -10.85 7.17 -15.17
C GLY A 100 -9.90 5.99 -14.94
N LYS A 101 -10.24 4.81 -15.46
CA LYS A 101 -9.33 3.66 -15.52
C LYS A 101 -9.16 3.19 -16.96
N GLY A 102 -7.92 2.92 -17.35
CA GLY A 102 -7.63 2.27 -18.61
C GLY A 102 -8.14 0.83 -18.60
N GLU A 103 -8.45 0.32 -19.79
CA GLU A 103 -8.98 -1.03 -20.00
C GLU A 103 -8.16 -2.14 -19.32
N GLU A 104 -6.82 -2.03 -19.33
CA GLU A 104 -5.90 -2.99 -18.68
C GLU A 104 -6.20 -3.22 -17.19
N LYS A 105 -6.81 -2.25 -16.50
CA LYS A 105 -7.13 -2.34 -15.08
C LYS A 105 -8.56 -2.78 -14.79
N LEU A 106 -9.35 -3.10 -15.82
CA LEU A 106 -10.73 -3.57 -15.68
C LEU A 106 -10.77 -5.09 -15.82
N ARG A 107 -11.22 -5.76 -14.77
CA ARG A 107 -11.16 -7.24 -14.68
C ARG A 107 -12.14 -7.94 -15.63
N HIS A 108 -13.28 -7.32 -15.94
CA HIS A 108 -14.42 -7.93 -16.66
C HIS A 108 -15.03 -7.02 -17.74
N ALA A 109 -14.32 -6.00 -18.19
CA ALA A 109 -14.77 -5.15 -19.28
C ALA A 109 -13.75 -5.26 -20.42
N SER A 110 -14.06 -6.08 -21.41
CA SER A 110 -13.26 -6.15 -22.63
C SER A 110 -13.51 -4.91 -23.48
N ARG A 111 -12.56 -4.56 -24.35
CA ARG A 111 -12.73 -3.54 -25.39
C ARG A 111 -14.08 -3.66 -26.09
N LYS A 112 -14.51 -4.89 -26.36
CA LYS A 112 -15.73 -5.23 -27.10
C LYS A 112 -17.00 -4.86 -26.32
N ASP A 113 -17.01 -5.02 -25.00
CA ASP A 113 -18.15 -4.67 -24.15
C ASP A 113 -18.47 -3.16 -24.16
N PHE A 114 -17.42 -2.35 -24.35
CA PHE A 114 -17.56 -0.91 -24.56
C PHE A 114 -18.00 -0.51 -25.97
N TRP A 115 -17.91 -1.41 -26.95
CA TRP A 115 -18.25 -1.13 -28.36
C TRP A 115 -19.68 -1.53 -28.72
N GLU A 116 -20.25 -2.58 -28.11
CA GLU A 116 -21.56 -3.13 -28.51
C GLU A 116 -22.75 -2.57 -27.70
N ARG A 117 -22.49 -1.78 -26.64
CA ARG A 117 -23.53 -1.25 -25.72
C ARG A 117 -23.69 0.28 -25.77
N SER A 118 -23.14 0.94 -26.79
CA SER A 118 -23.24 2.38 -27.06
C SER A 118 -23.71 2.64 -28.48
#